data_AF-A0A5J4NFS4-F1
#
_entry.id   AF-A0A5J4NFS4-F1
#
_cell.length_a   1.000
_cell.length_b   1.000
_cell.length_c   1.000
_cell.angle_alpha   90.00
_cell.angle_beta   90.00
_cell.angle_gamma   90.00
#
_symmetry.space_group_name_H-M   'P 1'
#
loop_
_entity.id
_entity.type
_entity.pdbx_description
1 polymer ?
#
loop_
_entity_poly.entity_id
_entity_poly.type
_entity_poly.pdbx_seq_one_letter_code
_entity_poly.pdbx_strand_id
1 'polypeptide(L)'
;MFSLLMRRSAGIGAIRNREMVQAKYKEKGAEMAETQMATLSRQMAQLRTSLESFAAKHGTKIKNDPEFRGQFQAMCSSIGVDPIAYSRGCWSEALGLGEFYYHLGVRIIEASFLPAFWAF
;
A
#
# COMPACT_ATOMS: atom_id res chain seq x y z
N MET A 1 57.88 43.50 -4.38
CA MET A 1 56.68 43.14 -5.16
C MET A 1 56.26 41.72 -4.83
N PHE A 2 55.58 41.49 -3.70
CA PHE A 2 54.78 40.27 -3.50
C PHE A 2 53.67 40.63 -2.51
N SER A 3 52.51 40.92 -3.09
CA SER A 3 51.28 41.22 -2.36
C SER A 3 50.90 40.00 -1.53
N LEU A 4 50.95 40.13 -0.20
CA LEU A 4 50.30 39.21 0.72
C LEU A 4 48.79 39.28 0.45
N LEU A 5 48.30 38.43 -0.44
CA LEU A 5 46.88 38.10 -0.54
C LEU A 5 46.44 37.63 0.85
N MET A 6 45.81 38.52 1.60
CA MET A 6 45.05 38.18 2.80
C MET A 6 43.94 37.22 2.36
N ARG A 7 44.25 35.93 2.40
CA ARG A 7 43.26 34.87 2.32
C ARG A 7 42.48 34.94 3.63
N ARG A 8 41.39 35.71 3.64
CA ARG A 8 40.44 35.78 4.76
C ARG A 8 40.04 34.35 5.10
N SER A 9 40.64 33.83 6.18
CA SER A 9 40.21 32.59 6.81
C SER A 9 38.72 32.75 7.10
N ALA A 10 37.87 31.89 6.54
CA ALA A 10 36.48 31.83 6.93
C ALA A 10 36.45 31.61 8.45
N GLY A 11 36.02 32.61 9.21
CA GLY A 11 36.16 32.60 10.66
C GLY A 11 35.51 31.37 11.29
N ILE A 12 36.12 30.83 12.35
CA ILE A 12 35.65 29.65 13.08
C ILE A 12 34.16 29.75 13.45
N GLY A 13 33.65 30.97 13.70
CA GLY A 13 32.23 31.23 13.92
C GLY A 13 31.32 30.92 12.72
N ALA A 14 31.77 31.14 11.48
CA ALA A 14 31.02 30.80 10.26
C ALA A 14 30.96 29.27 10.04
N ILE A 15 32.02 28.54 10.42
CA ILE A 15 32.05 27.07 10.39
C ILE A 15 31.09 26.50 11.44
N ARG A 16 31.17 26.98 12.68
CA ARG A 16 30.29 26.56 13.78
C ARG A 16 28.82 26.88 13.52
N ASN A 17 28.53 28.03 12.88
CA ASN A 17 27.18 28.38 12.48
C ASN A 17 26.68 27.49 11.33
N ARG A 18 27.53 27.15 10.35
CA ARG A 18 27.19 26.17 9.30
C ARG A 18 26.88 24.78 9.87
N GLU A 19 27.65 24.32 10.85
CA GLU A 19 27.41 23.04 11.53
C GLU A 19 26.09 23.03 12.30
N MET A 20 25.80 24.08 13.08
CA MET A 20 24.52 24.20 13.78
C MET A 20 23.33 24.27 12.81
N VAL A 21 23.48 24.99 11.71
CA VAL A 21 22.44 25.10 10.67
C VAL A 21 22.22 23.74 10.00
N GLN A 22 23.28 23.00 9.65
CA GLN A 22 23.14 21.63 9.14
C GLN A 22 22.50 20.67 10.15
N ALA A 23 22.85 20.77 11.43
CA ALA A 23 22.24 19.95 12.49
C ALA A 23 20.73 20.20 12.60
N LYS A 24 20.31 21.48 12.61
CA LYS A 24 18.89 21.87 12.61
C LYS A 24 18.13 21.39 11.37
N TYR A 25 18.75 21.47 10.18
CA TYR A 25 18.12 20.95 8.96
C TYR A 25 17.96 19.43 8.98
N LYS A 26 18.94 18.69 9.54
CA LYS A 26 18.84 17.24 9.71
C LYS A 26 17.73 16.86 10.70
N GLU A 27 17.66 17.54 11.84
CA GLU A 27 16.62 17.33 12.85
C GLU A 27 15.23 17.60 12.28
N LYS A 28 15.04 18.75 11.62
CA LYS A 28 13.77 19.09 10.95
C LYS A 28 13.41 18.09 9.84
N GLY A 29 14.40 17.60 9.09
CA GLY A 29 14.19 16.55 8.09
C GLY A 29 13.69 15.24 8.70
N ALA A 30 14.23 14.85 9.86
CA ALA A 30 13.78 13.66 10.59
C ALA A 30 12.34 13.83 11.13
N GLU A 31 12.03 14.97 11.74
CA GLU A 31 10.69 15.30 12.24
C GLU A 31 9.64 15.30 11.11
N MET A 32 9.99 15.86 9.94
CA MET A 32 9.12 15.84 8.77
C MET A 32 8.89 14.41 8.27
N ALA A 33 9.92 13.57 8.22
CA ALA A 33 9.79 12.18 7.80
C ALA A 33 8.87 11.39 8.75
N GLU A 34 9.03 11.58 10.06
CA GLU A 34 8.19 10.93 11.07
C GLU A 34 6.72 11.38 10.96
N THR A 35 6.48 12.68 10.79
CA THR A 35 5.12 13.23 10.58
C THR A 35 4.47 12.65 9.33
N GLN A 36 5.25 12.50 8.25
CA GLN A 36 4.76 11.91 7.00
C GLN A 36 4.41 10.43 7.18
N MET A 37 5.24 9.67 7.90
CA MET A 37 4.99 8.25 8.21
C MET A 37 3.72 8.07 9.06
N ALA A 38 3.52 8.92 10.08
CA ALA A 38 2.32 8.91 10.91
C ALA A 38 1.06 9.23 10.10
N THR A 39 1.16 10.21 9.20
CA THR A 39 0.06 10.59 8.29
C THR A 39 -0.31 9.45 7.35
N LEU A 40 0.68 8.79 6.74
CA LEU A 40 0.46 7.64 5.86
C LEU A 40 -0.21 6.48 6.60
N SER A 41 0.23 6.20 7.83
CA SER A 41 -0.36 5.15 8.67
C SER A 41 -1.84 5.43 8.97
N ARG A 42 -2.19 6.68 9.26
CA ARG A 42 -3.58 7.10 9.46
C ARG A 42 -4.42 6.94 8.19
N GLN A 43 -3.88 7.34 7.03
CA GLN A 43 -4.57 7.20 5.75
C GLN A 43 -4.80 5.73 5.38
N MET A 44 -3.81 4.86 5.64
CA MET A 44 -3.96 3.41 5.45
C MET A 44 -5.07 2.81 6.34
N ALA A 45 -5.15 3.24 7.60
CA ALA A 45 -6.22 2.80 8.50
C ALA A 45 -7.60 3.25 8.00
N GLN A 46 -7.75 4.51 7.60
CA GLN A 46 -8.99 5.04 7.02
C GLN A 46 -9.38 4.28 5.75
N LEU A 47 -8.42 4.00 4.87
CA LEU A 47 -8.64 3.26 3.64
C LEU A 47 -9.16 1.84 3.92
N ARG A 48 -8.57 1.14 4.90
CA ARG A 48 -9.06 -0.18 5.34
C ARG A 48 -10.52 -0.13 5.78
N THR A 49 -10.87 0.79 6.67
CA THR A 49 -12.25 0.92 7.16
C THR A 49 -13.23 1.30 6.04
N SER A 50 -12.83 2.19 5.13
CA SER A 50 -13.66 2.56 3.98
C SER A 50 -13.89 1.37 3.04
N LEU A 51 -12.82 0.62 2.75
CA LEU A 51 -12.86 -0.60 1.93
C LEU A 51 -13.78 -1.66 2.57
N GLU A 52 -13.65 -1.89 3.87
CA GLU A 52 -14.52 -2.79 4.65
C GLU A 52 -15.99 -2.38 4.53
N SER A 53 -16.31 -1.10 4.74
CA SER A 53 -17.68 -0.60 4.61
C SER A 53 -18.22 -0.73 3.18
N PHE A 54 -17.36 -0.47 2.18
CA PHE A 54 -17.74 -0.52 0.78
C PHE A 54 -18.12 -1.94 0.40
N ALA A 55 -17.29 -2.91 0.76
CA ALA A 55 -17.59 -4.26 0.41
C ALA A 55 -18.75 -4.82 1.24
N ALA A 56 -18.88 -4.48 2.53
CA ALA A 56 -20.06 -4.90 3.32
C ALA A 56 -21.37 -4.43 2.66
N LYS A 57 -21.38 -3.22 2.09
CA LYS A 57 -22.53 -2.67 1.38
C LYS A 57 -22.74 -3.26 -0.02
N HIS A 58 -21.67 -3.58 -0.74
CA HIS A 58 -21.70 -4.00 -2.14
C HIS A 58 -21.34 -5.47 -2.37
N GLY A 59 -21.20 -6.27 -1.32
CA GLY A 59 -20.67 -7.64 -1.38
C GLY A 59 -21.48 -8.57 -2.29
N THR A 60 -22.81 -8.45 -2.24
CA THR A 60 -23.72 -9.19 -3.14
C THR A 60 -23.49 -8.82 -4.61
N LYS A 61 -23.26 -7.53 -4.90
CA LYS A 61 -22.95 -7.05 -6.25
C LYS A 61 -21.58 -7.55 -6.71
N ILE A 62 -20.57 -7.55 -5.84
CA ILE A 62 -19.24 -8.12 -6.13
C ILE A 62 -19.35 -9.64 -6.42
N LYS A 63 -20.26 -10.34 -5.74
CA LYS A 63 -20.49 -11.78 -5.95
C LYS A 63 -21.24 -12.08 -7.24
N ASN A 64 -22.21 -11.26 -7.65
CA ASN A 64 -23.09 -11.61 -8.77
C ASN A 64 -22.72 -10.93 -10.10
N ASP A 65 -22.00 -9.81 -10.06
CA ASP A 65 -21.63 -9.03 -11.25
C ASP A 65 -20.13 -9.17 -11.54
N PRO A 66 -19.73 -9.88 -12.61
CA PRO A 66 -18.33 -10.09 -12.94
C PRO A 66 -17.60 -8.81 -13.38
N GLU A 67 -18.30 -7.87 -14.02
CA GLU A 67 -17.70 -6.61 -14.46
C GLU A 67 -17.37 -5.73 -13.26
N PHE A 68 -18.34 -5.60 -12.34
CA PHE A 68 -18.15 -4.86 -11.09
C PHE A 68 -17.07 -5.50 -10.20
N ARG A 69 -16.99 -6.84 -10.18
CA ARG A 69 -15.92 -7.55 -9.48
C ARG A 69 -14.54 -7.22 -10.04
N GLY A 70 -14.40 -7.17 -11.38
CA GLY A 70 -13.15 -6.79 -12.03
C GLY A 70 -12.71 -5.36 -11.69
N GLN A 71 -13.66 -4.41 -11.68
CA GLN A 71 -13.40 -3.03 -11.26
C GLN A 71 -12.97 -2.93 -9.79
N PHE A 72 -13.63 -3.69 -8.91
CA PHE A 72 -13.26 -3.77 -7.49
C PHE A 72 -11.86 -4.35 -7.30
N GLN A 73 -11.52 -5.42 -8.01
CA GLN A 73 -10.17 -6.00 -7.98
C GLN A 73 -9.11 -5.01 -8.45
N ALA A 74 -9.35 -4.31 -9.57
CA ALA A 74 -8.41 -3.30 -10.08
C ALA A 74 -8.16 -2.17 -9.07
N MET A 75 -9.22 -1.71 -8.39
CA MET A 75 -9.12 -0.74 -7.31
C MET A 75 -8.25 -1.29 -6.16
N CYS A 76 -8.50 -2.52 -5.69
CA CYS A 76 -7.69 -3.14 -4.65
C CYS A 76 -6.21 -3.29 -5.07
N SER A 77 -5.94 -3.70 -6.31
CA SER A 77 -4.59 -3.83 -6.85
C SER A 77 -3.84 -2.50 -6.92
N SER A 78 -4.52 -1.38 -7.23
CA SER A 78 -3.88 -0.05 -7.25
C SER A 78 -3.35 0.40 -5.89
N ILE A 79 -3.95 -0.12 -4.81
CA ILE A 79 -3.55 0.14 -3.42
C ILE A 79 -2.48 -0.87 -2.95
N GLY A 80 -2.28 -1.96 -3.71
CA GLY A 80 -1.43 -3.08 -3.31
C GLY A 80 -2.12 -4.01 -2.30
N VAL A 81 -3.45 -4.01 -2.26
CA VAL A 81 -4.25 -4.94 -1.43
C VAL A 81 -4.77 -6.04 -2.34
N ASP A 82 -4.49 -7.29 -1.99
CA ASP A 82 -5.11 -8.44 -2.66
C ASP A 82 -6.41 -8.83 -1.94
N PRO A 83 -7.58 -8.71 -2.58
CA PRO A 83 -8.86 -9.10 -1.97
C PRO A 83 -8.94 -10.61 -1.65
N ILE A 84 -8.13 -11.45 -2.33
CA ILE A 84 -8.09 -12.91 -2.12
C ILE A 84 -7.13 -13.27 -0.99
N ALA A 85 -5.90 -12.74 -0.94
CA ALA A 85 -4.96 -13.02 0.16
C ALA A 85 -5.30 -12.29 1.47
N TYR A 86 -5.88 -11.08 1.42
CA TYR A 86 -6.36 -10.36 2.61
C TYR A 86 -7.63 -11.00 3.21
N SER A 87 -8.17 -12.05 2.58
CA SER A 87 -9.37 -12.73 3.04
C SER A 87 -9.24 -13.50 4.35
N ARG A 88 -8.03 -13.68 4.92
CA ARG A 88 -7.88 -14.22 6.27
C ARG A 88 -8.47 -13.25 7.30
N GLY A 89 -9.72 -13.51 7.69
CA GLY A 89 -10.46 -12.82 8.76
C GLY A 89 -11.39 -11.72 8.27
N CYS A 90 -10.92 -10.76 7.46
CA CYS A 90 -11.72 -9.55 7.16
C CYS A 90 -12.71 -9.75 6.00
N TRP A 91 -12.25 -10.15 4.81
CA TRP A 91 -13.13 -10.23 3.64
C TRP A 91 -13.86 -11.56 3.47
N SER A 92 -13.27 -12.67 3.93
CA SER A 92 -13.89 -14.00 3.79
C SER A 92 -15.21 -14.08 4.58
N GLU A 93 -15.19 -13.58 5.82
CA GLU A 93 -16.34 -13.65 6.73
C GLU A 93 -17.35 -12.53 6.47
N ALA A 94 -16.90 -11.32 6.13
CA ALA A 94 -17.79 -10.19 5.84
C ALA A 94 -18.47 -10.26 4.46
N LEU A 95 -17.87 -10.93 3.46
CA LEU A 95 -18.35 -10.87 2.07
C LEU A 95 -18.67 -12.22 1.43
N GLY A 96 -18.26 -13.34 2.05
CA GLY A 96 -18.41 -14.67 1.43
C GLY A 96 -17.65 -14.83 0.11
N LEU A 97 -16.70 -13.93 -0.20
CA LEU A 97 -15.88 -14.01 -1.41
C LEU A 97 -14.95 -15.22 -1.37
N GLY A 98 -14.49 -15.62 -0.17
CA GLY A 98 -13.69 -16.83 0.00
C GLY A 98 -14.40 -18.06 -0.55
N GLU A 99 -15.63 -18.32 -0.12
CA GLU A 99 -16.46 -19.42 -0.61
C GLU A 99 -16.64 -19.39 -2.14
N PHE A 100 -16.89 -18.21 -2.71
CA PHE A 100 -17.01 -18.05 -4.16
C PHE A 100 -15.71 -18.47 -4.89
N TYR A 101 -14.54 -18.01 -4.47
CA TYR A 101 -13.27 -18.36 -5.11
C TYR A 101 -12.88 -19.82 -4.87
N TYR A 102 -13.19 -20.40 -3.71
CA TYR A 102 -13.00 -21.83 -3.46
C TYR A 102 -13.85 -22.68 -4.40
N HIS A 103 -15.15 -22.37 -4.52
CA HIS A 103 -16.04 -23.06 -5.46
C HIS A 103 -15.57 -22.91 -6.91
N LEU A 104 -15.13 -21.70 -7.31
CA LEU A 104 -14.57 -21.47 -8.63
C LEU A 104 -13.31 -22.31 -8.87
N GLY A 105 -12.40 -22.39 -7.89
CA GLY A 105 -11.20 -23.21 -7.96
C GLY A 105 -11.51 -24.70 -8.17
N VAL A 106 -12.47 -25.24 -7.41
CA VAL A 106 -12.92 -26.64 -7.58
C VAL A 106 -13.48 -26.86 -8.98
N ARG A 107 -14.34 -25.97 -9.48
CA ARG A 107 -14.90 -26.07 -10.84
C ARG A 107 -13.84 -26.01 -11.93
N ILE A 108 -12.79 -25.20 -11.76
CA ILE A 108 -11.67 -25.13 -12.71
C ILE A 108 -10.88 -26.45 -12.70
N ILE A 109 -10.61 -27.02 -11.52
CA ILE A 109 -9.92 -28.31 -11.39
C ILE A 109 -10.77 -29.42 -12.04
N GLU A 110 -12.06 -29.48 -11.73
CA GLU A 110 -13.01 -30.42 -12.34
C GLU A 110 -13.01 -30.30 -13.88
N ALA A 111 -13.12 -29.08 -14.41
CA ALA A 111 -13.08 -28.83 -15.86
C ALA A 111 -11.74 -29.23 -16.51
N SER A 112 -10.63 -29.08 -15.79
CA SER A 112 -9.29 -29.47 -16.25
C SER A 112 -9.10 -30.99 -16.25
N PHE A 113 -9.73 -31.71 -15.31
CA PHE A 113 -9.67 -33.17 -15.20
C PHE A 113 -10.72 -33.90 -16.04
N LEU A 114 -11.88 -33.29 -16.31
CA LEU A 114 -12.97 -33.90 -17.09
C LEU A 114 -12.57 -34.43 -18.48
N PRO A 115 -11.78 -33.71 -19.30
CA PRO A 115 -11.36 -34.22 -20.61
C PRO A 115 -10.41 -35.43 -20.50
N ALA A 116 -9.73 -35.62 -19.36
CA ALA A 116 -8.90 -36.80 -19.14
C ALA A 116 -9.71 -38.05 -18.75
N PHE A 117 -10.94 -37.88 -18.25
CA PHE A 117 -11.82 -38.98 -17.82
C PHE A 117 -12.71 -39.53 -18.95
N TRP A 118 -12.98 -38.74 -19.99
CA TRP A 118 -13.70 -39.18 -21.20
C TRP A 118 -12.77 -39.68 -22.32
N ALA A 119 -11.45 -39.62 -22.11
CA ALA A 119 -10.43 -40.07 -23.06
C ALA A 119 -9.92 -41.51 -22.78
N PHE A 120 -10.56 -42.24 -21.86
CA PHE A 120 -10.36 -43.66 -21.57
C PHE A 120 -11.71 -44.36 -21.56
#